data_AF-F7EKV2-F1
#
_entry.id   AF-F7EKV2-F1
#
_cell.length_a   1.000
_cell.length_b   1.000
_cell.length_c   1.000
_cell.angle_alpha   90.00
_cell.angle_beta   90.00
_cell.angle_gamma   90.00
#
_symmetry.space_group_name_H-M   'P 1'
#
loop_
_entity.id
_entity.type
_entity.pdbx_description
1 polymer ?
#
loop_
_entity_poly.entity_id
_entity_poly.type
_entity_poly.pdbx_seq_one_letter_code
_entity_poly.pdbx_strand_id
1 'polypeptide(L)'
;MWRSRGSGEGGEGEGGGLKMDSSEKASATSSPRGRPPRGRPPKLQRTARNGVGKGAEKTPHMAALILARGGSKGIPLKNIKHLAGVPLIGWVLRAAQDAGVFQSIWVSTDHDEIEKVAKQCGAQVHRRSSEVSKDSSTSLDAITEFLSYHNEVDIIGNIQATSPCLHPADLQKVAEMIREDGYDSVFSVVRRHQFRWSEIQKGVSEVTEPLNLNPAKRPRRQDWDGELYENGSFYFAKRHLIEMGYLQGGKMAYYEMRAEHSVDIDVDIDWPIAEQRVLRYGYFGKEKLKEIKLLVCNIDGCLTNGHIYVSGNQEEIISYDVRDSIGINLLKKSDIEVRLISERSCSKQTLSSLKLDLRMEIGISNKLAVVDEWRKEMGLCWKEVAYLGNEVSDEECLKKAGMSGVPADACSVAQKAAGYICKSSGGRGAIREFAEHIFLLMEKVNSCQK
;
A
#
# COMPACT_ATOMS: atom_id res chain seq x y z
N MET A 1 33.45 14.77 -32.25
CA MET A 1 34.72 15.52 -32.45
C MET A 1 35.76 14.84 -31.58
N TRP A 2 36.91 14.51 -32.17
CA TRP A 2 38.09 13.82 -31.61
C TRP A 2 38.08 12.29 -31.43
N ARG A 3 39.06 11.70 -32.11
CA ARG A 3 39.48 10.30 -32.24
C ARG A 3 40.64 10.03 -31.27
N SER A 4 40.85 8.75 -30.91
CA SER A 4 42.12 7.99 -31.02
C SER A 4 41.88 6.59 -30.43
N ARG A 5 42.04 5.43 -31.11
CA ARG A 5 43.24 4.78 -31.71
C ARG A 5 44.45 4.88 -30.78
N GLY A 6 45.15 3.82 -30.35
CA GLY A 6 45.11 2.37 -30.62
C GLY A 6 46.38 1.74 -30.00
N SER A 7 46.62 0.45 -30.32
CA SER A 7 47.87 -0.33 -30.18
C SER A 7 48.40 -0.57 -28.76
N GLY A 8 48.91 -1.73 -28.37
CA GLY A 8 49.26 -2.96 -29.09
C GLY A 8 50.28 -3.74 -28.24
N GLU A 9 50.40 -5.06 -28.52
CA GLU A 9 51.52 -5.95 -28.18
C GLU A 9 51.75 -6.26 -26.68
N GLY A 10 52.11 -7.45 -26.25
CA GLY A 10 52.59 -8.68 -26.87
C GLY A 10 53.30 -9.49 -25.76
N GLY A 11 53.28 -10.82 -25.81
CA GLY A 11 54.03 -11.64 -24.84
C GLY A 11 53.48 -13.04 -24.65
N GLU A 12 53.74 -13.90 -25.63
CA GLU A 12 53.78 -15.36 -25.44
C GLU A 12 55.00 -15.75 -24.57
N GLY A 13 54.84 -16.83 -23.81
CA GLY A 13 55.91 -17.44 -23.03
C GLY A 13 55.50 -18.85 -22.61
N GLU A 14 55.84 -19.83 -23.44
CA GLU A 14 55.66 -21.26 -23.27
C GLU A 14 56.45 -21.85 -22.09
N GLY A 15 55.96 -23.01 -21.60
CA GLY A 15 56.83 -24.17 -21.41
C GLY A 15 57.30 -24.46 -19.98
N GLY A 16 56.98 -25.65 -19.49
CA GLY A 16 57.67 -26.24 -18.33
C GLY A 16 56.87 -27.26 -17.55
N GLY A 17 56.56 -28.41 -18.17
CA GLY A 17 56.13 -29.58 -17.42
C GLY A 17 57.30 -30.22 -16.67
N LEU A 18 57.05 -30.68 -15.45
CA LEU A 18 57.86 -31.70 -14.77
C LEU A 18 56.94 -32.59 -13.94
N LYS A 19 56.98 -33.87 -14.30
CA LYS A 19 56.38 -35.04 -13.63
C LYS A 19 57.45 -35.74 -12.78
N MET A 20 57.00 -36.69 -11.95
CA MET A 20 57.69 -37.69 -11.11
C MET A 20 57.90 -37.25 -9.65
N ASP A 21 57.73 -38.07 -8.62
CA ASP A 21 57.25 -39.47 -8.44
C ASP A 21 56.94 -39.59 -6.92
N SER A 22 55.79 -40.10 -6.47
CA SER A 22 55.46 -41.49 -6.13
C SER A 22 56.38 -42.21 -5.12
N SER A 23 55.83 -42.49 -3.92
CA SER A 23 56.05 -43.68 -3.05
C SER A 23 55.56 -43.32 -1.63
N GLU A 24 54.82 -44.09 -0.82
CA GLU A 24 54.30 -45.46 -0.82
C GLU A 24 53.21 -45.53 0.30
N LYS A 25 52.01 -46.04 0.01
CA LYS A 25 51.43 -47.35 0.42
C LYS A 25 51.23 -47.62 1.93
N ALA A 26 49.95 -47.75 2.31
CA ALA A 26 49.31 -48.92 2.97
C ALA A 26 47.80 -48.62 3.14
N SER A 27 46.90 -49.05 2.24
CA SER A 27 46.18 -50.32 2.19
C SER A 27 45.40 -50.73 3.45
N ALA A 28 44.08 -50.52 3.44
CA ALA A 28 43.11 -51.45 4.03
C ALA A 28 41.77 -51.35 3.27
N THR A 29 41.50 -52.40 2.51
CA THR A 29 40.32 -52.67 1.69
C THR A 29 39.15 -53.17 2.54
N SER A 30 37.93 -52.66 2.30
CA SER A 30 36.70 -53.48 2.28
C SER A 30 35.55 -52.75 1.59
N SER A 31 34.96 -53.38 0.57
CA SER A 31 33.73 -52.95 -0.12
C SER A 31 32.50 -53.73 0.42
N PRO A 32 31.27 -53.53 -0.08
CA PRO A 32 30.14 -53.05 0.70
C PRO A 32 29.16 -54.18 1.07
N ARG A 33 28.69 -54.23 2.32
CA ARG A 33 27.62 -55.16 2.71
C ARG A 33 26.25 -54.61 2.35
N GLY A 34 25.51 -55.40 1.57
CA GLY A 34 24.20 -55.10 1.02
C GLY A 34 23.10 -54.86 2.06
N ARG A 35 22.11 -54.06 1.65
CA ARG A 35 20.85 -53.84 2.35
C ARG A 35 19.96 -55.09 2.26
N PRO A 36 19.27 -55.49 3.34
CA PRO A 36 18.19 -56.46 3.24
C PRO A 36 16.89 -55.77 2.76
N PRO A 37 16.00 -56.45 2.02
CA PRO A 37 14.70 -55.91 1.68
C PRO A 37 13.78 -56.04 2.91
N ARG A 38 13.24 -54.93 3.41
CA ARG A 38 12.17 -54.98 4.43
C ARG A 38 10.82 -54.84 3.73
N GLY A 39 10.03 -55.91 3.84
CA GLY A 39 8.70 -56.06 3.24
C GLY A 39 7.65 -55.10 3.80
N ARG A 40 6.55 -55.01 3.05
CA ARG A 40 5.35 -54.25 3.39
C ARG A 40 4.82 -54.65 4.78
N PRO A 41 4.41 -53.71 5.64
CA PRO A 41 3.70 -54.04 6.87
C PRO A 41 2.28 -54.57 6.53
N PRO A 42 1.69 -55.43 7.39
CA PRO A 42 0.35 -55.98 7.16
C PRO A 42 -0.71 -54.88 7.26
N LYS A 43 -1.76 -54.98 6.44
CA LYS A 43 -2.98 -54.18 6.56
C LYS A 43 -3.61 -54.45 7.93
N LEU A 44 -3.54 -53.48 8.85
CA LEU A 44 -4.37 -53.51 10.06
C LEU A 44 -5.84 -53.38 9.65
N GLN A 45 -6.63 -54.40 9.98
CA GLN A 45 -8.09 -54.35 9.96
C GLN A 45 -8.57 -53.22 10.87
N ARG A 46 -9.42 -52.33 10.33
CA ARG A 46 -10.17 -51.34 11.10
C ARG A 46 -11.13 -52.10 12.04
N THR A 47 -10.77 -52.23 13.30
CA THR A 47 -11.75 -52.51 14.36
C THR A 47 -12.60 -51.26 14.54
N ALA A 48 -13.90 -51.38 14.24
CA ALA A 48 -14.89 -50.36 14.53
C ALA A 48 -14.86 -50.05 16.03
N ARG A 49 -14.42 -48.84 16.40
CA ARG A 49 -14.70 -48.26 17.71
C ARG A 49 -15.94 -47.39 17.58
N ASN A 50 -16.91 -47.72 18.42
CA ASN A 50 -18.21 -47.11 18.59
C ASN A 50 -18.14 -45.58 18.66
N GLY A 51 -19.16 -44.96 18.07
CA GLY A 51 -19.33 -43.52 17.99
C GLY A 51 -19.31 -42.84 19.35
N VAL A 52 -18.35 -41.93 19.50
CA VAL A 52 -18.51 -40.74 20.32
C VAL A 52 -18.74 -39.63 19.31
N GLY A 53 -19.89 -38.94 19.41
CA GLY A 53 -20.27 -37.88 18.50
C GLY A 53 -19.12 -36.87 18.36
N LYS A 54 -18.65 -36.65 17.12
CA LYS A 54 -17.88 -35.47 16.79
C LYS A 54 -18.79 -34.27 17.05
N GLY A 55 -18.67 -33.65 18.22
CA GLY A 55 -19.05 -32.25 18.35
C GLY A 55 -18.36 -31.51 17.23
N ALA A 56 -19.09 -30.72 16.44
CA ALA A 56 -18.49 -29.91 15.40
C ALA A 56 -17.42 -29.04 16.07
N GLU A 57 -16.14 -29.31 15.80
CA GLU A 57 -15.05 -28.44 16.25
C GLU A 57 -15.36 -27.06 15.69
N LYS A 58 -15.66 -26.12 16.59
CA LYS A 58 -15.93 -24.74 16.23
C LYS A 58 -14.67 -24.21 15.57
N THR A 59 -14.77 -23.78 14.32
CA THR A 59 -13.65 -23.15 13.62
C THR A 59 -13.15 -21.98 14.48
N PRO A 60 -11.84 -21.91 14.79
CA PRO A 60 -11.32 -20.86 15.66
C PRO A 60 -11.57 -19.49 15.05
N HIS A 61 -11.95 -18.54 15.90
CA HIS A 61 -12.22 -17.16 15.52
C HIS A 61 -10.91 -16.41 15.29
N MET A 62 -10.64 -16.09 14.03
CA MET A 62 -9.50 -15.27 13.62
C MET A 62 -9.93 -13.82 13.47
N ALA A 63 -9.36 -12.94 14.28
CA ALA A 63 -9.60 -11.50 14.24
C ALA A 63 -8.43 -10.75 13.61
N ALA A 64 -8.69 -9.93 12.60
CA ALA A 64 -7.72 -8.91 12.18
C ALA A 64 -7.76 -7.77 13.21
N LEU A 65 -6.59 -7.34 13.68
CA LEU A 65 -6.46 -6.28 14.68
C LEU A 65 -5.45 -5.22 14.23
N ILE A 66 -5.94 -4.02 13.96
CA ILE A 66 -5.13 -2.86 13.59
C ILE A 66 -5.02 -1.96 14.82
N LEU A 67 -3.80 -1.70 15.30
CA LEU A 67 -3.55 -0.79 16.41
C LEU A 67 -3.31 0.62 15.88
N ALA A 68 -4.18 1.58 16.21
CA ALA A 68 -4.12 2.93 15.67
C ALA A 68 -4.29 3.98 16.79
N ARG A 69 -3.19 4.46 17.39
CA ARG A 69 -3.24 5.59 18.35
C ARG A 69 -3.38 6.93 17.66
N GLY A 70 -3.99 7.88 18.36
CA GLY A 70 -3.97 9.30 18.00
C GLY A 70 -2.59 9.95 18.17
N GLY A 71 -1.91 9.64 19.29
CA GLY A 71 -0.61 10.21 19.67
C GLY A 71 0.60 9.67 18.90
N SER A 72 0.65 9.88 17.59
CA SER A 72 1.80 9.48 16.76
C SER A 72 2.94 10.51 16.85
N LYS A 73 4.16 10.08 17.26
CA LYS A 73 5.34 10.97 17.46
C LYS A 73 5.80 11.70 16.19
N GLY A 74 5.89 10.99 15.08
CA GLY A 74 6.43 11.54 13.82
C GLY A 74 5.40 12.42 13.11
N ILE A 75 4.24 11.84 12.81
CA ILE A 75 3.17 12.48 12.03
C ILE A 75 1.91 12.48 12.89
N PRO A 76 1.40 13.65 13.33
CA PRO A 76 0.14 13.73 14.08
C PRO A 76 -0.98 13.02 13.31
N LEU A 77 -1.76 12.18 13.99
CA LEU A 77 -2.85 11.41 13.39
C LEU A 77 -2.42 10.59 12.14
N LYS A 78 -1.17 10.09 12.09
CA LYS A 78 -0.61 9.29 10.98
C LYS A 78 -1.56 8.25 10.41
N ASN A 79 -2.25 7.54 11.30
CA ASN A 79 -3.16 6.44 10.96
C ASN A 79 -4.39 6.87 10.12
N ILE A 80 -4.76 8.15 10.13
CA ILE A 80 -5.85 8.70 9.32
C ILE A 80 -5.41 9.81 8.36
N LYS A 81 -4.11 10.12 8.31
CA LYS A 81 -3.55 10.96 7.25
C LYS A 81 -3.76 10.25 5.91
N HIS A 82 -4.19 11.00 4.91
CA HIS A 82 -4.51 10.45 3.59
C HIS A 82 -3.23 10.12 2.84
N LEU A 83 -3.09 8.85 2.48
CA LEU A 83 -2.01 8.34 1.64
C LEU A 83 -2.63 7.99 0.29
N ALA A 84 -2.32 8.77 -0.74
CA ALA A 84 -2.91 8.63 -2.07
C ALA A 84 -4.46 8.60 -2.02
N GLY A 85 -5.02 9.54 -1.25
CA GLY A 85 -6.47 9.73 -1.18
C GLY A 85 -7.24 8.86 -0.21
N VAL A 86 -6.57 7.92 0.45
CA VAL A 86 -7.20 6.98 1.37
C VAL A 86 -6.54 7.15 2.74
N PRO A 87 -7.31 7.27 3.85
CA PRO A 87 -6.74 7.26 5.19
C PRO A 87 -5.84 6.04 5.38
N LEU A 88 -4.67 6.19 6.03
CA LEU A 88 -3.67 5.13 6.09
C LEU A 88 -4.21 3.75 6.53
N ILE A 89 -5.04 3.69 7.58
CA ILE A 89 -5.69 2.44 8.02
C ILE A 89 -6.62 1.82 6.96
N GLY A 90 -7.20 2.62 6.08
CA GLY A 90 -8.10 2.17 5.02
C GLY A 90 -7.43 1.25 4.00
N TRP A 91 -6.10 1.35 3.81
CA TRP A 91 -5.34 0.45 2.94
C TRP A 91 -5.31 -0.98 3.50
N VAL A 92 -4.89 -1.13 4.76
CA VAL A 92 -4.77 -2.44 5.40
C VAL A 92 -6.12 -3.05 5.75
N LEU A 93 -7.10 -2.23 6.11
CA LEU A 93 -8.48 -2.68 6.36
C LEU A 93 -9.10 -3.28 5.09
N ARG A 94 -8.92 -2.63 3.95
CA ARG A 94 -9.40 -3.14 2.66
C ARG A 94 -8.78 -4.48 2.31
N ALA A 95 -7.46 -4.63 2.49
CA ALA A 95 -6.78 -5.90 2.27
C ALA A 95 -7.30 -7.00 3.23
N ALA A 96 -7.51 -6.68 4.50
CA ALA A 96 -8.07 -7.62 5.48
C ALA A 96 -9.50 -8.05 5.16
N GLN A 97 -10.36 -7.12 4.75
CA GLN A 97 -11.74 -7.39 4.33
C GLN A 97 -11.78 -8.26 3.08
N ASP A 98 -11.04 -7.89 2.05
CA ASP A 98 -11.04 -8.60 0.78
C ASP A 98 -10.36 -9.97 0.85
N ALA A 99 -9.50 -10.20 1.84
CA ALA A 99 -8.93 -11.52 2.11
C ALA A 99 -10.03 -12.55 2.43
N GLY A 100 -11.12 -12.14 3.09
CA GLY A 100 -12.25 -13.04 3.40
C GLY A 100 -11.89 -14.18 4.37
N VAL A 101 -10.79 -14.05 5.13
CA VAL A 101 -10.30 -15.09 6.04
C VAL A 101 -10.59 -14.80 7.52
N PHE A 102 -10.92 -13.56 7.87
CA PHE A 102 -11.17 -13.15 9.26
C PHE A 102 -12.66 -13.25 9.61
N GLN A 103 -12.96 -13.73 10.81
CA GLN A 103 -14.32 -13.73 11.37
C GLN A 103 -14.72 -12.32 11.87
N SER A 104 -13.75 -11.50 12.23
CA SER A 104 -13.96 -10.11 12.62
C SER A 104 -12.75 -9.24 12.29
N ILE A 105 -12.97 -7.96 11.99
CA ILE A 105 -11.91 -7.00 11.68
C ILE A 105 -12.07 -5.80 12.61
N TRP A 106 -11.02 -5.51 13.37
CA TRP A 106 -11.02 -4.56 14.47
C TRP A 106 -9.95 -3.50 14.30
N VAL A 107 -10.29 -2.28 14.71
CA VAL A 107 -9.36 -1.19 14.97
C VAL A 107 -9.38 -0.87 16.46
N SER A 108 -8.22 -0.95 17.11
CA SER A 108 -8.02 -0.55 18.50
C SER A 108 -7.46 0.86 18.54
N THR A 109 -8.22 1.81 19.10
CA THR A 109 -7.90 3.25 19.08
C THR A 109 -8.34 3.97 20.35
N ASP A 110 -7.60 5.02 20.72
CA ASP A 110 -7.90 5.96 21.79
C ASP A 110 -8.56 7.26 21.29
N HIS A 111 -8.67 7.45 19.96
CA HIS A 111 -9.02 8.72 19.34
C HIS A 111 -10.32 8.67 18.51
N ASP A 112 -11.20 9.66 18.71
CA ASP A 112 -12.54 9.72 18.12
C ASP A 112 -12.53 9.81 16.58
N GLU A 113 -11.65 10.63 16.00
CA GLU A 113 -11.54 10.72 14.54
C GLU A 113 -11.07 9.41 13.89
N ILE A 114 -10.20 8.65 14.59
CA ILE A 114 -9.76 7.34 14.10
C ILE A 114 -10.91 6.33 14.16
N GLU A 115 -11.72 6.37 15.23
CA GLU A 115 -12.94 5.56 15.32
C GLU A 115 -13.92 5.86 14.17
N LYS A 116 -14.16 7.13 13.86
CA LYS A 116 -15.04 7.53 12.74
C LYS A 116 -14.54 6.95 11.42
N VAL A 117 -13.26 7.10 11.12
CA VAL A 117 -12.65 6.57 9.88
C VAL A 117 -12.70 5.04 9.87
N ALA A 118 -12.40 4.36 10.97
CA ALA A 118 -12.48 2.90 11.06
C ALA A 118 -13.88 2.37 10.77
N LYS A 119 -14.92 3.02 11.33
CA LYS A 119 -16.33 2.69 11.06
C LYS A 119 -16.71 2.93 9.60
N GLN A 120 -16.26 4.05 9.01
CA GLN A 120 -16.46 4.35 7.58
C GLN A 120 -15.81 3.30 6.68
N CYS A 121 -14.64 2.79 7.07
CA CYS A 121 -13.97 1.68 6.39
C CYS A 121 -14.61 0.31 6.68
N GLY A 122 -15.70 0.21 7.45
CA GLY A 122 -16.39 -1.06 7.72
C GLY A 122 -15.69 -1.96 8.75
N ALA A 123 -14.85 -1.40 9.61
CA ALA A 123 -14.21 -2.13 10.71
C ALA A 123 -14.97 -1.94 12.03
N GLN A 124 -14.91 -2.94 12.89
CA GLN A 124 -15.33 -2.82 14.29
C GLN A 124 -14.29 -2.01 15.06
N VAL A 125 -14.70 -1.34 16.13
CA VAL A 125 -13.81 -0.47 16.92
C VAL A 125 -13.79 -0.94 18.37
N HIS A 126 -12.58 -1.12 18.88
CA HIS A 126 -12.32 -1.27 20.30
C HIS A 126 -11.68 0.03 20.82
N ARG A 127 -12.35 0.67 21.78
CA ARG A 127 -11.79 1.84 22.47
C ARG A 127 -10.82 1.35 23.53
N ARG A 128 -9.54 1.67 23.32
CA ARG A 128 -8.47 1.27 24.23
C ARG A 128 -8.18 2.35 25.26
N SER A 129 -7.58 1.94 26.36
CA SER A 129 -7.19 2.82 27.45
C SER A 129 -6.02 3.75 27.06
N SER A 130 -5.84 4.81 27.84
CA SER A 130 -4.71 5.74 27.66
C SER A 130 -3.37 5.07 28.02
N GLU A 131 -3.43 4.05 28.87
CA GLU A 131 -2.32 3.31 29.45
C GLU A 131 -1.59 2.49 28.39
N VAL A 132 -2.33 1.86 27.47
CA VAL A 132 -1.78 1.11 26.33
C VAL A 132 -1.61 1.95 25.06
N SER A 133 -1.77 3.27 25.19
CA SER A 133 -1.63 4.24 24.09
C SER A 133 -0.38 5.13 24.22
N LYS A 134 0.42 4.94 25.28
CA LYS A 134 1.64 5.72 25.53
C LYS A 134 2.73 5.35 24.53
N ASP A 135 3.74 6.21 24.44
CA ASP A 135 4.92 5.99 23.63
C ASP A 135 5.81 4.84 24.09
N SER A 136 5.74 4.49 25.36
CA SER A 136 6.44 3.35 25.95
C SER A 136 5.62 2.06 25.92
N SER A 137 4.33 2.12 25.55
CA SER A 137 3.45 0.95 25.51
C SER A 137 3.81 0.09 24.31
N THR A 138 3.82 -1.24 24.50
CA THR A 138 4.16 -2.18 23.43
C THR A 138 2.92 -2.55 22.61
N SER A 139 3.12 -3.06 21.39
CA SER A 139 2.02 -3.65 20.61
C SER A 139 1.34 -4.78 21.37
N LEU A 140 2.11 -5.58 22.12
CA LEU A 140 1.62 -6.69 22.91
C LEU A 140 0.67 -6.22 24.02
N ASP A 141 0.97 -5.13 24.73
CA ASP A 141 0.09 -4.59 25.77
C ASP A 141 -1.30 -4.26 25.23
N ALA A 142 -1.35 -3.60 24.06
CA ALA A 142 -2.61 -3.24 23.42
C ALA A 142 -3.39 -4.45 22.86
N ILE A 143 -2.69 -5.50 22.40
CA ILE A 143 -3.33 -6.76 21.96
C ILE A 143 -3.90 -7.52 23.16
N THR A 144 -3.15 -7.58 24.26
CA THR A 144 -3.59 -8.22 25.51
C THR A 144 -4.79 -7.50 26.09
N GLU A 145 -4.80 -6.17 26.11
CA GLU A 145 -5.98 -5.39 26.51
C GLU A 145 -7.18 -5.76 25.64
N PHE A 146 -7.04 -5.73 24.31
CA PHE A 146 -8.10 -6.13 23.39
C PHE A 146 -8.64 -7.54 23.71
N LEU A 147 -7.78 -8.53 23.85
CA LEU A 147 -8.18 -9.92 24.12
C LEU A 147 -8.89 -10.13 25.45
N SER A 148 -8.71 -9.22 26.43
CA SER A 148 -9.40 -9.26 27.72
C SER A 148 -10.89 -8.88 27.62
N TYR A 149 -11.28 -8.13 26.58
CA TYR A 149 -12.67 -7.74 26.33
C TYR A 149 -13.37 -8.65 25.31
N HIS A 150 -12.61 -9.33 24.44
CA HIS A 150 -13.12 -10.10 23.31
C HIS A 150 -12.74 -11.58 23.43
N ASN A 151 -13.37 -12.28 24.37
CA ASN A 151 -13.09 -13.69 24.70
C ASN A 151 -13.41 -14.66 23.56
N GLU A 152 -14.23 -14.26 22.59
CA GLU A 152 -14.55 -15.04 21.40
C GLU A 152 -13.39 -15.18 20.44
N VAL A 153 -12.36 -14.33 20.52
CA VAL A 153 -11.21 -14.31 19.61
C VAL A 153 -10.17 -15.35 20.01
N ASP A 154 -9.85 -16.27 19.11
CA ASP A 154 -8.87 -17.36 19.34
C ASP A 154 -7.50 -17.05 18.73
N ILE A 155 -7.49 -16.35 17.58
CA ILE A 155 -6.28 -16.03 16.81
C ILE A 155 -6.30 -14.54 16.47
N ILE A 156 -5.21 -13.84 16.78
CA ILE A 156 -4.99 -12.46 16.39
C ILE A 156 -4.13 -12.44 15.12
N GLY A 157 -4.61 -11.77 14.08
CA GLY A 157 -3.78 -11.24 13.00
C GLY A 157 -3.55 -9.75 13.25
N ASN A 158 -2.47 -9.40 13.94
CA ASN A 158 -2.12 -8.00 14.16
C ASN A 158 -1.53 -7.42 12.88
N ILE A 159 -2.19 -6.44 12.27
CA ILE A 159 -1.78 -5.82 11.01
C ILE A 159 -1.42 -4.36 11.28
N GLN A 160 -0.22 -3.93 10.87
CA GLN A 160 0.24 -2.56 11.11
C GLN A 160 -0.08 -1.66 9.92
N ALA A 161 -0.73 -0.52 10.19
CA ALA A 161 -1.14 0.43 9.16
C ALA A 161 0.04 1.10 8.43
N THR A 162 1.24 1.07 9.00
CA THR A 162 2.46 1.63 8.38
C THR A 162 2.98 0.82 7.20
N SER A 163 2.40 -0.37 6.95
CA SER A 163 2.64 -1.21 5.77
C SER A 163 1.43 -1.22 4.81
N PRO A 164 1.11 -0.11 4.10
CA PRO A 164 -0.12 0.03 3.32
C PRO A 164 -0.14 -0.78 2.01
N CYS A 165 0.98 -1.41 1.62
CA CYS A 165 1.07 -2.20 0.38
C CYS A 165 0.65 -3.68 0.55
N LEU A 166 0.03 -4.01 1.69
CA LEU A 166 -0.46 -5.34 2.00
C LEU A 166 -1.53 -5.82 1.02
N HIS A 167 -1.45 -7.09 0.60
CA HIS A 167 -2.41 -7.71 -0.29
C HIS A 167 -3.24 -8.80 0.42
N PRO A 168 -4.51 -9.01 0.03
CA PRO A 168 -5.35 -10.07 0.59
C PRO A 168 -4.77 -11.47 0.39
N ALA A 169 -4.05 -11.70 -0.72
CA ALA A 169 -3.42 -12.99 -1.03
C ALA A 169 -2.34 -13.40 0.00
N ASP A 170 -1.63 -12.43 0.58
CA ASP A 170 -0.63 -12.72 1.63
C ASP A 170 -1.34 -13.16 2.92
N LEU A 171 -2.40 -12.46 3.31
CA LEU A 171 -3.21 -12.80 4.48
C LEU A 171 -3.91 -14.15 4.32
N GLN A 172 -4.35 -14.50 3.11
CA GLN A 172 -4.95 -15.80 2.80
C GLN A 172 -3.97 -16.95 3.02
N LYS A 173 -2.74 -16.84 2.48
CA LYS A 173 -1.70 -17.86 2.65
C LYS A 173 -1.29 -18.02 4.12
N VAL A 174 -1.19 -16.92 4.87
CA VAL A 174 -0.87 -17.00 6.30
C VAL A 174 -2.00 -17.64 7.10
N ALA A 175 -3.26 -17.35 6.76
CA ALA A 175 -4.40 -18.02 7.38
C ALA A 175 -4.41 -19.53 7.06
N GLU A 176 -4.03 -19.93 5.85
CA GLU A 176 -3.83 -21.33 5.45
C GLU A 176 -2.73 -22.00 6.27
N MET A 177 -1.55 -21.38 6.40
CA MET A 177 -0.46 -21.87 7.24
C MET A 177 -0.92 -22.14 8.69
N ILE A 178 -1.72 -21.25 9.27
CA ILE A 178 -2.20 -21.43 10.65
C ILE A 178 -3.25 -22.55 10.74
N ARG A 179 -4.18 -22.62 9.78
CA ARG A 179 -5.32 -23.56 9.81
C ARG A 179 -4.93 -24.97 9.38
N GLU A 180 -4.12 -25.09 8.34
CA GLU A 180 -3.78 -26.37 7.71
C GLU A 180 -2.47 -26.94 8.26
N ASP A 181 -1.41 -26.13 8.34
CA ASP A 181 -0.13 -26.58 8.88
C ASP A 181 -0.07 -26.51 10.41
N GLY A 182 -1.04 -25.84 11.06
CA GLY A 182 -1.16 -25.78 12.51
C GLY A 182 -0.09 -24.92 13.19
N TYR A 183 0.45 -23.90 12.52
CA TYR A 183 1.36 -22.94 13.16
C TYR A 183 0.67 -22.19 14.31
N ASP A 184 1.44 -21.90 15.36
CA ASP A 184 0.96 -21.12 16.52
C ASP A 184 1.20 -19.63 16.32
N SER A 185 2.26 -19.27 15.59
CA SER A 185 2.55 -17.89 15.18
C SER A 185 3.20 -17.81 13.80
N VAL A 186 2.80 -16.78 13.02
CA VAL A 186 3.33 -16.48 11.69
C VAL A 186 3.50 -14.98 11.53
N PHE A 187 4.68 -14.51 11.13
CA PHE A 187 4.96 -13.07 10.98
C PHE A 187 5.63 -12.75 9.64
N SER A 188 5.46 -11.52 9.18
CA SER A 188 5.94 -11.09 7.87
C SER A 188 7.41 -10.69 7.88
N VAL A 189 8.15 -11.15 6.86
CA VAL A 189 9.56 -10.82 6.65
C VAL A 189 9.85 -10.39 5.22
N VAL A 190 10.98 -9.73 5.01
CA VAL A 190 11.52 -9.36 3.70
C VAL A 190 13.00 -9.73 3.61
N ARG A 191 13.41 -10.18 2.43
CA ARG A 191 14.80 -10.54 2.14
C ARG A 191 15.62 -9.33 1.70
N ARG A 192 16.75 -9.10 2.35
CA ARG A 192 17.70 -8.02 2.03
C ARG A 192 19.11 -8.55 1.84
N HIS A 193 19.85 -7.91 0.95
CA HIS A 193 21.24 -8.27 0.63
C HIS A 193 22.15 -7.11 1.07
N GLN A 194 22.20 -6.89 2.37
CA GLN A 194 22.97 -5.81 2.99
C GLN A 194 24.10 -6.40 3.83
N PHE A 195 25.26 -5.77 3.76
CA PHE A 195 26.41 -6.17 4.56
C PHE A 195 26.34 -5.50 5.93
N ARG A 196 26.42 -6.30 6.98
CA ARG A 196 26.41 -5.85 8.37
C ARG A 196 27.83 -5.80 8.93
N TRP A 197 28.06 -4.79 9.74
CA TRP A 197 29.32 -4.48 10.37
C TRP A 197 29.05 -4.13 11.84
N SER A 198 29.96 -4.48 12.75
CA SER A 198 29.80 -4.13 14.16
C SER A 198 29.89 -2.62 14.39
N GLU A 199 29.08 -2.11 15.32
CA GLU A 199 29.12 -0.72 15.73
C GLU A 199 30.31 -0.47 16.67
N ILE A 200 31.02 0.64 16.46
CA ILE A 200 32.12 1.06 17.34
C ILE A 200 31.53 1.72 18.58
N GLN A 201 31.79 1.13 19.75
CA GLN A 201 31.44 1.72 21.03
C GLN A 201 32.70 2.33 21.65
N LYS A 202 32.74 3.67 21.69
CA LYS A 202 33.87 4.43 22.23
C LYS A 202 34.22 3.95 23.65
N GLY A 203 35.43 3.42 23.83
CA GLY A 203 35.91 2.88 25.11
C GLY A 203 35.68 1.39 25.34
N VAL A 204 35.01 0.67 24.41
CA VAL A 204 34.77 -0.78 24.48
C VAL A 204 35.37 -1.50 23.27
N SER A 205 35.15 -0.98 22.07
CA SER A 205 35.75 -1.47 20.83
C SER A 205 36.13 -0.28 19.95
N GLU A 206 37.33 -0.30 19.39
CA GLU A 206 37.84 0.75 18.49
C GLU A 206 37.81 0.33 17.01
N VAL A 207 37.43 -0.93 16.72
CA VAL A 207 37.45 -1.48 15.37
C VAL A 207 36.11 -2.12 14.99
N THR A 208 35.76 -2.00 13.71
CA THR A 208 34.57 -2.60 13.12
C THR A 208 34.92 -3.96 12.52
N GLU A 209 34.06 -4.94 12.74
CA GLU A 209 34.20 -6.31 12.25
C GLU A 209 33.04 -6.68 11.31
N PRO A 210 33.30 -7.45 10.25
CA PRO A 210 32.26 -7.90 9.33
C PRO A 210 31.38 -8.99 9.99
N LEU A 211 30.07 -8.77 10.03
CA LEU A 211 29.14 -9.70 10.70
C LEU A 211 28.57 -10.79 9.77
N ASN A 212 28.49 -10.53 8.46
CA ASN A 212 27.87 -11.44 7.50
C ASN A 212 28.58 -11.50 6.14
N LEU A 213 29.84 -11.06 6.07
CA LEU A 213 30.64 -11.12 4.85
C LEU A 213 32.11 -11.45 5.14
N ASN A 214 32.80 -11.92 4.12
CA ASN A 214 34.26 -11.89 4.08
C ASN A 214 34.70 -10.65 3.27
N PRO A 215 35.35 -9.63 3.89
CA PRO A 215 35.80 -8.44 3.17
C PRO A 215 36.78 -8.73 2.03
N ALA A 216 37.57 -9.81 2.13
CA ALA A 216 38.50 -10.24 1.08
C ALA A 216 37.79 -10.96 -0.09
N LYS A 217 36.54 -11.41 0.09
CA LYS A 217 35.75 -12.09 -0.95
C LYS A 217 34.28 -11.69 -0.84
N ARG A 218 33.98 -10.46 -1.25
CA ARG A 218 32.62 -9.88 -1.18
C ARG A 218 31.69 -10.59 -2.18
N PRO A 219 30.60 -11.22 -1.73
CA PRO A 219 29.64 -11.84 -2.64
C PRO A 219 28.83 -10.78 -3.40
N ARG A 220 28.44 -11.05 -4.64
CA ARG A 220 27.42 -10.26 -5.34
C ARG A 220 26.04 -10.66 -4.84
N ARG A 221 25.01 -9.88 -5.18
CA ARG A 221 23.63 -10.13 -4.75
C ARG A 221 23.14 -11.53 -5.13
N GLN A 222 23.53 -12.04 -6.29
CA GLN A 222 23.15 -13.38 -6.78
C GLN A 222 24.01 -14.52 -6.21
N ASP A 223 25.08 -14.21 -5.47
CA ASP A 223 26.02 -15.20 -4.96
C ASP A 223 25.64 -15.70 -3.55
N TRP A 224 24.57 -15.18 -2.96
CA TRP A 224 24.06 -15.60 -1.65
C TRP A 224 22.57 -15.25 -1.50
N ASP A 225 21.89 -15.93 -0.57
CA ASP A 225 20.43 -15.79 -0.39
C ASP A 225 20.01 -14.50 0.32
N GLY A 226 20.95 -13.73 0.87
CA GLY A 226 20.63 -12.59 1.73
C GLY A 226 20.16 -13.00 3.14
N GLU A 227 19.59 -12.04 3.85
CA GLU A 227 19.06 -12.22 5.21
C GLU A 227 17.59 -11.79 5.26
N LEU A 228 16.82 -12.42 6.14
CA LEU A 228 15.42 -12.11 6.40
C LEU A 228 15.30 -11.13 7.56
N TYR A 229 14.51 -10.08 7.36
CA TYR A 229 14.19 -9.07 8.37
C TYR A 229 12.69 -8.96 8.48
N GLU A 230 12.17 -8.80 9.69
CA GLU A 230 10.78 -8.40 9.87
C GLU A 230 10.51 -7.09 9.12
N ASN A 231 9.35 -6.98 8.48
CA ASN A 231 8.98 -5.80 7.70
C ASN A 231 7.82 -5.01 8.33
N GLY A 232 7.37 -5.39 9.52
CA GLY A 232 6.30 -4.70 10.23
C GLY A 232 4.96 -4.70 9.50
N SER A 233 4.67 -5.68 8.63
CA SER A 233 3.36 -5.76 7.97
C SER A 233 2.32 -6.44 8.84
N PHE A 234 2.60 -7.65 9.33
CA PHE A 234 1.69 -8.37 10.20
C PHE A 234 2.38 -9.38 11.13
N TYR A 235 1.67 -9.67 12.23
CA TYR A 235 2.03 -10.65 13.25
C TYR A 235 0.79 -11.45 13.63
N PHE A 236 0.77 -12.74 13.26
CA PHE A 236 -0.28 -13.66 13.66
C PHE A 236 0.15 -14.49 14.85
N ALA A 237 -0.72 -14.62 15.85
CA ALA A 237 -0.48 -15.44 17.02
C ALA A 237 -1.80 -15.97 17.61
N LYS A 238 -1.76 -17.18 18.15
CA LYS A 238 -2.85 -17.74 18.96
C LYS A 238 -2.92 -17.03 20.32
N ARG A 239 -4.14 -16.93 20.87
CA ARG A 239 -4.45 -16.32 22.17
C ARG A 239 -3.49 -16.77 23.28
N HIS A 240 -3.27 -18.07 23.43
CA HIS A 240 -2.44 -18.59 24.52
C HIS A 240 -0.99 -18.08 24.48
N LEU A 241 -0.43 -17.78 23.31
CA LEU A 241 0.91 -17.18 23.21
C LEU A 241 0.90 -15.74 23.71
N ILE A 242 -0.09 -14.96 23.31
CA ILE A 242 -0.26 -13.57 23.74
C ILE A 242 -0.45 -13.50 25.26
N GLU A 243 -1.27 -14.38 25.83
CA GLU A 243 -1.51 -14.47 27.27
C GLU A 243 -0.26 -14.88 28.07
N MET A 244 0.67 -15.62 27.43
CA MET A 244 1.99 -15.93 27.98
C MET A 244 3.01 -14.79 27.82
N GLY A 245 2.65 -13.70 27.13
CA GLY A 245 3.53 -12.58 26.87
C GLY A 245 4.38 -12.70 25.60
N TYR A 246 3.99 -13.56 24.65
CA TYR A 246 4.72 -13.78 23.40
C TYR A 246 3.91 -13.38 22.17
N LEU A 247 4.46 -12.47 21.36
CA LEU A 247 3.92 -12.16 20.03
C LEU A 247 4.31 -13.23 18.99
N GLN A 248 5.48 -13.84 19.17
CA GLN A 248 6.02 -14.91 18.33
C GLN A 248 6.48 -16.05 19.24
N GLY A 249 5.99 -17.26 19.02
CA GLY A 249 6.26 -18.40 19.89
C GLY A 249 5.64 -19.70 19.37
N GLY A 250 5.84 -20.78 20.13
CA GLY A 250 5.30 -22.11 19.78
C GLY A 250 5.85 -22.64 18.45
N LYS A 251 5.00 -23.32 17.68
CA LYS A 251 5.30 -23.69 16.29
C LYS A 251 5.29 -22.42 15.43
N MET A 252 6.48 -21.88 15.21
CA MET A 252 6.69 -20.56 14.58
C MET A 252 7.06 -20.70 13.10
N ALA A 253 6.56 -19.79 12.27
CA ALA A 253 7.01 -19.60 10.90
C ALA A 253 7.11 -18.11 10.54
N TYR A 254 7.89 -17.81 9.51
CA TYR A 254 7.84 -16.51 8.83
C TYR A 254 7.10 -16.65 7.50
N TYR A 255 6.58 -15.53 6.99
CA TYR A 255 6.05 -15.40 5.63
C TYR A 255 6.86 -14.35 4.88
N GLU A 256 7.62 -14.76 3.87
CA GLU A 256 8.42 -13.85 3.05
C GLU A 256 7.52 -13.07 2.08
N MET A 257 7.35 -11.78 2.36
CA MET A 257 6.65 -10.86 1.49
C MET A 257 7.58 -10.34 0.39
N ARG A 258 6.94 -9.96 -0.73
CA ARG A 258 7.61 -9.21 -1.79
C ARG A 258 8.21 -7.90 -1.27
N ALA A 259 9.39 -7.56 -1.76
CA ALA A 259 10.09 -6.34 -1.36
C ALA A 259 9.28 -5.07 -1.68
N GLU A 260 8.48 -5.11 -2.75
CA GLU A 260 7.60 -4.02 -3.17
C GLU A 260 6.45 -3.75 -2.19
N HIS A 261 6.08 -4.74 -1.37
CA HIS A 261 5.04 -4.63 -0.35
C HIS A 261 5.60 -4.28 1.04
N SER A 262 6.92 -4.36 1.22
CA SER A 262 7.61 -4.24 2.52
C SER A 262 8.06 -2.80 2.80
N VAL A 263 7.09 -1.90 2.82
CA VAL A 263 7.27 -0.46 2.95
C VAL A 263 6.85 -0.07 4.35
N ASP A 264 7.78 0.45 5.16
CA ASP A 264 7.42 1.06 6.44
C ASP A 264 7.39 2.59 6.30
N ILE A 265 6.37 3.22 6.88
CA ILE A 265 6.16 4.67 6.86
C ILE A 265 6.38 5.19 8.27
N ASP A 266 7.60 5.65 8.55
CA ASP A 266 7.97 6.15 9.88
C ASP A 266 8.15 7.68 9.93
N VAL A 267 8.59 8.31 8.85
CA VAL A 267 8.92 9.74 8.81
C VAL A 267 8.23 10.48 7.66
N ASP A 268 7.99 11.78 7.83
CA ASP A 268 7.30 12.62 6.82
C ASP A 268 8.04 12.72 5.49
N ILE A 269 9.38 12.57 5.49
CA ILE A 269 10.20 12.51 4.27
C ILE A 269 9.71 11.37 3.35
N ASP A 270 9.17 10.30 3.93
CA ASP A 270 8.68 9.15 3.19
C ASP A 270 7.27 9.36 2.64
N TRP A 271 6.49 10.39 3.04
CA TRP A 271 5.08 10.45 2.66
C TRP A 271 4.86 10.53 1.14
N PRO A 272 5.49 11.44 0.38
CA PRO A 272 5.29 11.49 -1.07
C PRO A 272 5.82 10.23 -1.78
N ILE A 273 6.89 9.62 -1.25
CA ILE A 273 7.46 8.39 -1.78
C ILE A 273 6.51 7.22 -1.51
N ALA A 274 5.95 7.15 -0.30
CA ALA A 274 4.98 6.17 0.13
C ALA A 274 3.68 6.27 -0.69
N GLU A 275 3.24 7.49 -1.02
CA GLU A 275 2.11 7.70 -1.93
C GLU A 275 2.39 7.11 -3.31
N GLN A 276 3.51 7.45 -3.93
CA GLN A 276 3.87 6.88 -5.23
C GLN A 276 4.01 5.35 -5.17
N ARG A 277 4.45 4.84 -4.03
CA ARG A 277 4.67 3.41 -3.82
C ARG A 277 3.37 2.64 -3.61
N VAL A 278 2.42 3.16 -2.84
CA VAL A 278 1.08 2.56 -2.73
C VAL A 278 0.34 2.71 -4.08
N LEU A 279 0.52 3.84 -4.75
CA LEU A 279 0.06 4.06 -6.13
C LEU A 279 0.74 3.15 -7.14
N ARG A 280 1.86 2.49 -6.84
CA ARG A 280 2.48 1.50 -7.73
C ARG A 280 2.21 0.06 -7.33
N TYR A 281 2.27 -0.26 -6.03
CA TYR A 281 2.30 -1.62 -5.51
C TYR A 281 1.27 -1.89 -4.42
N GLY A 282 0.40 -0.94 -4.08
CA GLY A 282 -0.69 -1.13 -3.12
C GLY A 282 -1.90 -1.86 -3.69
N TYR A 283 -2.76 -2.34 -2.80
CA TYR A 283 -4.00 -3.03 -3.14
C TYR A 283 -5.19 -2.07 -3.16
N PHE A 284 -5.89 -1.98 -4.29
CA PHE A 284 -6.97 -1.00 -4.52
C PHE A 284 -8.37 -1.55 -4.26
N GLY A 285 -8.51 -2.81 -3.87
CA GLY A 285 -9.79 -3.49 -3.65
C GLY A 285 -10.18 -4.42 -4.79
N LYS A 286 -11.18 -5.29 -4.55
CA LYS A 286 -11.77 -6.18 -5.58
C LYS A 286 -12.53 -5.44 -6.67
N GLU A 287 -13.15 -4.32 -6.31
CA GLU A 287 -13.81 -3.49 -7.30
C GLU A 287 -12.76 -2.88 -8.21
N LYS A 288 -12.80 -3.26 -9.49
CA LYS A 288 -12.02 -2.55 -10.51
C LYS A 288 -12.39 -1.08 -10.40
N LEU A 289 -11.39 -0.21 -10.22
CA LEU A 289 -11.57 1.20 -10.55
C LEU A 289 -12.14 1.20 -11.97
N LYS A 290 -13.37 1.68 -12.13
CA LYS A 290 -13.96 1.73 -13.46
C LYS A 290 -13.17 2.75 -14.25
N GLU A 291 -13.00 2.46 -15.54
CA GLU A 291 -12.42 3.40 -16.48
C GLU A 291 -13.17 4.73 -16.38
N ILE A 292 -12.46 5.80 -16.03
CA ILE A 292 -13.03 7.13 -16.00
C ILE A 292 -13.34 7.51 -17.44
N LYS A 293 -14.57 7.96 -17.70
CA LYS A 293 -15.04 8.36 -19.03
C LYS A 293 -15.43 9.82 -19.10
N LEU A 294 -15.64 10.45 -17.95
CA LEU A 294 -16.01 11.85 -17.84
C LEU A 294 -15.22 12.52 -16.71
N LEU A 295 -14.51 13.60 -17.02
CA LEU A 295 -14.03 14.56 -16.03
C LEU A 295 -14.94 15.79 -16.06
N VAL A 296 -15.53 16.13 -14.92
CA VAL A 296 -16.15 17.44 -14.72
C VAL A 296 -15.22 18.32 -13.89
N CYS A 297 -14.97 19.53 -14.35
CA CYS A 297 -14.09 20.48 -13.67
C CYS A 297 -14.80 21.80 -13.43
N ASN A 298 -14.71 22.33 -12.20
CA ASN A 298 -15.12 23.70 -11.93
C ASN A 298 -14.26 24.68 -12.75
N ILE A 299 -14.80 25.81 -13.19
CA ILE A 299 -14.02 26.80 -13.92
C ILE A 299 -13.23 27.65 -12.91
N ASP A 300 -13.95 28.36 -12.05
CA ASP A 300 -13.36 29.35 -11.15
C ASP A 300 -12.68 28.68 -9.95
N GLY A 301 -11.35 28.82 -9.88
CA GLY A 301 -10.54 28.23 -8.81
C GLY A 301 -10.06 26.81 -9.10
N CYS A 302 -10.36 26.23 -10.27
CA CYS A 302 -9.74 25.00 -10.77
C CYS A 302 -9.07 25.21 -12.13
N LEU A 303 -9.84 25.48 -13.20
CA LEU A 303 -9.28 25.85 -14.51
C LEU A 303 -8.61 27.22 -14.47
N THR A 304 -9.22 28.17 -13.77
CA THR A 304 -8.67 29.50 -13.52
C THR A 304 -8.24 29.61 -12.06
N ASN A 305 -7.44 30.64 -11.76
CA ASN A 305 -6.97 30.91 -10.40
C ASN A 305 -7.98 31.68 -9.53
N GLY A 306 -9.22 31.86 -10.00
CA GLY A 306 -10.26 32.63 -9.31
C GLY A 306 -10.11 34.15 -9.39
N HIS A 307 -9.03 34.69 -9.96
CA HIS A 307 -8.89 36.12 -10.17
C HIS A 307 -9.64 36.57 -11.42
N ILE A 308 -10.43 37.63 -11.27
CA ILE A 308 -11.14 38.30 -12.36
C ILE A 308 -10.58 39.71 -12.47
N TYR A 309 -9.95 40.01 -13.59
CA TYR A 309 -9.47 41.36 -13.88
C TYR A 309 -10.55 42.08 -14.68
N VAL A 310 -10.99 43.24 -14.20
CA VAL A 310 -12.04 44.03 -14.85
C VAL A 310 -11.41 45.25 -15.50
N SER A 311 -11.61 45.40 -16.82
CA SER A 311 -11.12 46.56 -17.56
C SER A 311 -11.97 47.81 -17.29
N GLY A 312 -11.47 48.98 -17.68
CA GLY A 312 -12.24 50.23 -17.59
C GLY A 312 -13.58 50.22 -18.36
N ASN A 313 -13.72 49.29 -19.33
CA ASN A 313 -14.94 49.09 -20.11
C ASN A 313 -15.83 47.97 -19.55
N GLN A 314 -15.58 47.51 -18.32
CA GLN A 314 -16.29 46.39 -17.67
C GLN A 314 -16.10 45.02 -18.37
N GLU A 315 -15.04 44.87 -19.17
CA GLU A 315 -14.69 43.58 -19.75
C GLU A 315 -13.93 42.74 -18.72
N GLU A 316 -14.32 41.48 -18.58
CA GLU A 316 -13.65 40.52 -17.71
C GLU A 316 -12.52 39.80 -18.45
N ILE A 317 -11.33 39.84 -17.87
CA ILE A 317 -10.18 39.07 -18.30
C ILE A 317 -9.91 37.98 -17.27
N ILE A 318 -9.91 36.74 -17.75
CA ILE A 318 -9.56 35.54 -16.98
C ILE A 318 -8.32 34.90 -17.60
N SER A 319 -7.60 34.12 -16.78
CA SER A 319 -6.40 33.39 -17.23
C SER A 319 -6.44 31.94 -16.77
N TYR A 320 -5.79 31.07 -17.54
CA TYR A 320 -5.60 29.65 -17.24
C TYR A 320 -4.18 29.23 -17.65
N ASP A 321 -3.71 28.11 -17.10
CA ASP A 321 -2.37 27.60 -17.39
C ASP A 321 -2.37 26.73 -18.65
N VAL A 322 -1.37 26.91 -19.52
CA VAL A 322 -1.21 26.08 -20.73
C VAL A 322 -0.99 24.61 -20.38
N ARG A 323 -0.43 24.29 -19.21
CA ARG A 323 -0.30 22.90 -18.75
C ARG A 323 -1.66 22.23 -18.58
N ASP A 324 -2.66 22.97 -18.10
CA ASP A 324 -4.02 22.47 -17.92
C ASP A 324 -4.67 22.13 -19.27
N SER A 325 -4.47 22.95 -20.30
CA SER A 325 -4.95 22.60 -21.65
C SER A 325 -4.27 21.36 -22.22
N ILE A 326 -2.98 21.15 -21.94
CA ILE A 326 -2.31 19.89 -22.31
C ILE A 326 -2.93 18.72 -21.54
N GLY A 327 -3.21 18.87 -20.24
CA GLY A 327 -3.89 17.85 -19.43
C GLY A 327 -5.26 17.45 -19.99
N ILE A 328 -6.09 18.44 -20.31
CA ILE A 328 -7.40 18.24 -20.95
C ILE A 328 -7.26 17.49 -22.29
N ASN A 329 -6.29 17.87 -23.12
CA ASN A 329 -6.05 17.22 -24.40
C ASN A 329 -5.57 15.77 -24.25
N LEU A 330 -4.81 15.45 -23.20
CA LEU A 330 -4.41 14.07 -22.91
C LEU A 330 -5.61 13.21 -22.52
N LEU A 331 -6.50 13.73 -21.67
CA LEU A 331 -7.76 13.08 -21.29
C LEU A 331 -8.62 12.79 -22.52
N LYS A 332 -8.84 13.80 -23.38
CA LYS A 332 -9.58 13.65 -24.64
C LYS A 332 -8.99 12.57 -25.56
N LYS A 333 -7.65 12.53 -25.70
CA LYS A 333 -6.95 11.51 -26.50
C LYS A 333 -7.10 10.09 -25.96
N SER A 334 -7.53 9.95 -24.72
CA SER A 334 -7.74 8.68 -24.04
C SER A 334 -9.24 8.39 -23.86
N ASP A 335 -10.09 8.98 -24.72
CA ASP A 335 -11.55 8.83 -24.72
C ASP A 335 -12.24 9.25 -23.40
N ILE A 336 -11.61 10.16 -22.65
CA ILE A 336 -12.21 10.79 -21.47
C ILE A 336 -12.77 12.15 -21.87
N GLU A 337 -14.09 12.27 -21.83
CA GLU A 337 -14.78 13.53 -22.07
C GLU A 337 -14.49 14.51 -20.94
N VAL A 338 -14.23 15.78 -21.26
CA VAL A 338 -14.01 16.83 -20.25
C VAL A 338 -15.11 17.88 -20.37
N ARG A 339 -15.84 18.13 -19.28
CA ARG A 339 -16.89 19.16 -19.20
C ARG A 339 -16.56 20.19 -18.12
N LEU A 340 -16.90 21.44 -18.36
CA LEU A 340 -16.66 22.54 -17.43
C LEU A 340 -17.95 23.04 -16.79
N ILE A 341 -17.88 23.41 -15.52
CA ILE A 341 -19.03 23.87 -14.76
C ILE A 341 -18.69 25.13 -13.96
N SER A 342 -19.61 26.08 -13.83
CA SER A 342 -19.42 27.25 -12.96
C SER A 342 -20.73 27.80 -12.42
N GLU A 343 -20.72 28.25 -11.17
CA GLU A 343 -21.81 29.05 -10.58
C GLU A 343 -21.84 30.48 -11.09
N ARG A 344 -20.71 30.97 -11.61
CA ARG A 344 -20.59 32.34 -12.10
C ARG A 344 -21.11 32.44 -13.53
N SER A 345 -21.95 33.43 -13.77
CA SER A 345 -22.40 33.81 -15.11
C SER A 345 -21.32 34.61 -15.84
N CYS A 346 -20.25 33.94 -16.31
CA CYS A 346 -19.23 34.59 -17.13
C CYS A 346 -19.73 34.77 -18.57
N SER A 347 -19.13 35.70 -19.33
CA SER A 347 -19.42 35.80 -20.76
C SER A 347 -19.03 34.50 -21.47
N LYS A 348 -20.01 33.85 -22.12
CA LYS A 348 -19.77 32.67 -22.97
C LYS A 348 -18.74 32.97 -24.07
N GLN A 349 -18.62 34.23 -24.50
CA GLN A 349 -17.62 34.65 -25.48
C GLN A 349 -16.20 34.54 -24.90
N THR A 350 -15.98 35.03 -23.68
CA THR A 350 -14.69 34.92 -22.97
C THR A 350 -14.26 33.46 -22.80
N LEU A 351 -15.19 32.57 -22.43
CA LEU A 351 -14.91 31.15 -22.28
C LEU A 351 -14.73 30.41 -23.63
N SER A 352 -15.49 30.78 -24.66
CA SER A 352 -15.31 30.19 -26.00
C SER A 352 -13.94 30.52 -26.62
N SER A 353 -13.34 31.65 -26.22
CA SER A 353 -12.01 32.06 -26.67
C SER A 353 -10.87 31.16 -26.15
N LEU A 354 -11.14 30.32 -25.14
CA LEU A 354 -10.16 29.39 -24.57
C LEU A 354 -9.71 28.31 -25.58
N LYS A 355 -10.45 28.11 -26.70
CA LYS A 355 -10.14 27.14 -27.77
C LYS A 355 -9.96 25.70 -27.26
N LEU A 356 -10.60 25.35 -26.14
CA LEU A 356 -10.56 24.00 -25.56
C LEU A 356 -11.63 23.05 -26.16
N ASP A 357 -12.63 23.62 -26.84
CA ASP A 357 -13.77 22.91 -27.44
C ASP A 357 -14.43 21.92 -26.46
N LEU A 358 -14.90 22.46 -25.33
CA LEU A 358 -15.50 21.69 -24.23
C LEU A 358 -16.94 22.10 -24.04
N ARG A 359 -17.79 21.16 -23.63
CA ARG A 359 -19.13 21.48 -23.14
C ARG A 359 -19.02 22.19 -21.79
N MET A 360 -19.73 23.32 -21.66
CA MET A 360 -19.69 24.16 -20.46
C MET A 360 -21.11 24.55 -20.05
N GLU A 361 -21.39 24.50 -18.74
CA GLU A 361 -22.60 25.09 -18.15
C GLU A 361 -22.20 26.09 -17.07
N ILE A 362 -22.76 27.29 -17.16
CA ILE A 362 -22.38 28.45 -16.34
C ILE A 362 -23.60 29.13 -15.76
N GLY A 363 -23.43 29.88 -14.67
CA GLY A 363 -24.55 30.55 -13.99
C GLY A 363 -25.52 29.57 -13.34
N ILE A 364 -25.04 28.39 -12.96
CA ILE A 364 -25.88 27.35 -12.38
C ILE A 364 -25.89 27.44 -10.85
N SER A 365 -26.99 27.04 -10.22
CA SER A 365 -27.11 27.03 -8.75
C SER A 365 -27.00 25.64 -8.12
N ASN A 366 -27.13 24.58 -8.92
CA ASN A 366 -27.09 23.20 -8.46
C ASN A 366 -26.16 22.36 -9.35
N LYS A 367 -24.87 22.36 -9.01
CA LYS A 367 -23.83 21.58 -9.71
C LYS A 367 -24.15 20.09 -9.75
N LEU A 368 -24.63 19.53 -8.63
CA LEU A 368 -24.94 18.11 -8.53
C LEU A 368 -26.01 17.66 -9.53
N ALA A 369 -27.07 18.45 -9.70
CA ALA A 369 -28.13 18.12 -10.65
C ALA A 369 -27.61 18.10 -12.09
N VAL A 370 -26.80 19.09 -12.47
CA VAL A 370 -26.21 19.18 -13.82
C VAL A 370 -25.24 18.03 -14.09
N VAL A 371 -24.39 17.68 -13.13
CA VAL A 371 -23.47 16.54 -13.27
C VAL A 371 -24.23 15.23 -13.35
N ASP A 372 -25.30 15.05 -12.58
CA ASP A 372 -26.13 13.84 -12.64
C ASP A 372 -26.86 13.71 -13.98
N GLU A 373 -27.31 14.83 -14.57
CA GLU A 373 -27.88 14.87 -15.92
C GLU A 373 -26.85 14.46 -16.97
N TRP A 374 -25.66 15.08 -16.99
CA TRP A 374 -24.59 14.73 -17.93
C TRP A 374 -24.17 13.26 -17.83
N ARG A 375 -24.05 12.76 -16.60
CA ARG A 375 -23.74 11.36 -16.33
C ARG A 375 -24.82 10.45 -16.93
N LYS A 376 -26.11 10.76 -16.72
CA LYS A 376 -27.24 9.99 -17.25
C LYS A 376 -27.31 10.04 -18.78
N GLU A 377 -27.10 11.21 -19.37
CA GLU A 377 -27.01 11.42 -20.82
C GLU A 377 -25.96 10.49 -21.45
N MET A 378 -24.81 10.34 -20.79
CA MET A 378 -23.72 9.48 -21.25
C MET A 378 -23.87 8.00 -20.83
N GLY A 379 -24.95 7.63 -20.12
CA GLY A 379 -25.16 6.27 -19.63
C GLY A 379 -24.13 5.81 -18.58
N LEU A 380 -23.45 6.75 -17.91
CA LEU A 380 -22.39 6.48 -16.95
C LEU A 380 -22.95 6.22 -15.56
N CYS A 381 -22.23 5.47 -14.73
CA CYS A 381 -22.43 5.49 -13.27
C CYS A 381 -21.46 6.47 -12.60
N TRP A 382 -21.72 6.85 -11.35
CA TRP A 382 -20.86 7.80 -10.63
C TRP A 382 -19.40 7.33 -10.51
N LYS A 383 -19.18 6.00 -10.48
CA LYS A 383 -17.83 5.40 -10.47
C LYS A 383 -17.01 5.66 -11.74
N GLU A 384 -17.64 6.05 -12.86
CA GLU A 384 -16.99 6.38 -14.14
C GLU A 384 -16.79 7.90 -14.31
N VAL A 385 -17.18 8.70 -13.32
CA VAL A 385 -17.07 10.16 -13.32
C VAL A 385 -15.94 10.59 -12.39
N ALA A 386 -15.03 11.41 -12.92
CA ALA A 386 -14.07 12.18 -12.14
C ALA A 386 -14.58 13.61 -11.94
N TYR A 387 -14.33 14.20 -10.78
CA TYR A 387 -14.74 15.57 -10.47
C TYR A 387 -13.60 16.38 -9.85
N LEU A 388 -13.29 17.55 -10.41
CA LEU A 388 -12.33 18.52 -9.87
C LEU A 388 -13.08 19.79 -9.43
N GLY A 389 -13.11 20.03 -8.12
CA GLY A 389 -13.80 21.18 -7.51
C GLY A 389 -12.91 21.96 -6.56
N ASN A 390 -13.42 23.03 -5.97
CA ASN A 390 -12.66 23.85 -5.00
C ASN A 390 -13.52 24.50 -3.92
N GLU A 391 -14.85 24.47 -4.03
CA GLU A 391 -15.76 25.17 -3.12
C GLU A 391 -16.72 24.24 -2.36
N VAL A 392 -17.42 24.80 -1.38
CA VAL A 392 -18.46 24.08 -0.61
C VAL A 392 -19.56 23.55 -1.54
N SER A 393 -19.89 24.29 -2.61
CA SER A 393 -20.87 23.89 -3.62
C SER A 393 -20.48 22.63 -4.40
N ASP A 394 -19.20 22.24 -4.35
CA ASP A 394 -18.68 21.03 -5.00
C ASP A 394 -18.75 19.78 -4.11
N GLU A 395 -18.98 19.92 -2.81
CA GLU A 395 -18.84 18.86 -1.79
C GLU A 395 -19.59 17.57 -2.17
N GLU A 396 -20.86 17.69 -2.56
CA GLU A 396 -21.69 16.53 -2.90
C GLU A 396 -21.25 15.86 -4.20
N CYS A 397 -20.69 16.61 -5.16
CA CYS A 397 -20.11 16.03 -6.37
C CYS A 397 -18.81 15.30 -6.05
N LEU A 398 -17.95 15.90 -5.21
CA LEU A 398 -16.68 15.33 -4.77
C LEU A 398 -16.88 14.00 -4.02
N LYS A 399 -17.91 13.91 -3.17
CA LYS A 399 -18.25 12.67 -2.44
C LYS A 399 -18.80 11.56 -3.33
N LYS A 400 -19.53 11.91 -4.40
CA LYS A 400 -20.19 10.92 -5.26
C LYS A 400 -19.32 10.43 -6.40
N ALA A 401 -18.46 11.27 -6.95
CA ALA A 401 -17.58 10.93 -8.07
C ALA A 401 -16.70 9.71 -7.73
N GLY A 402 -16.49 8.84 -8.73
CA GLY A 402 -15.62 7.67 -8.61
C GLY A 402 -14.17 8.07 -8.35
N MET A 403 -13.77 9.24 -8.84
CA MET A 403 -12.53 9.91 -8.50
C MET A 403 -12.81 11.39 -8.26
N SER A 404 -12.29 11.95 -7.17
CA SER A 404 -12.45 13.36 -6.89
C SER A 404 -11.12 14.01 -6.55
N GLY A 405 -10.95 15.23 -7.02
CA GLY A 405 -9.75 16.02 -6.83
C GLY A 405 -10.11 17.44 -6.41
N VAL A 406 -9.20 18.11 -5.73
CA VAL A 406 -9.26 19.56 -5.49
C VAL A 406 -7.88 20.19 -5.66
N PRO A 407 -7.78 21.45 -6.11
CA PRO A 407 -6.53 22.22 -6.07
C PRO A 407 -6.02 22.45 -4.64
N ALA A 408 -4.72 22.74 -4.51
CA ALA A 408 -4.07 22.95 -3.20
C ALA A 408 -4.70 24.09 -2.36
N ASP A 409 -5.27 25.08 -3.03
CA ASP A 409 -5.89 26.28 -2.47
C ASP A 409 -7.42 26.18 -2.33
N ALA A 410 -7.99 24.99 -2.56
CA ALA A 410 -9.42 24.75 -2.33
C ALA A 410 -9.83 24.94 -0.87
N CYS A 411 -11.11 25.25 -0.64
CA CYS A 411 -11.62 25.45 0.70
C CYS A 411 -11.58 24.15 1.52
N SER A 412 -11.51 24.28 2.85
CA SER A 412 -11.32 23.13 3.75
C SER A 412 -12.43 22.08 3.67
N VAL A 413 -13.65 22.48 3.32
CA VAL A 413 -14.78 21.56 3.11
C VAL A 413 -14.54 20.71 1.86
N ALA A 414 -14.15 21.33 0.74
CA ALA A 414 -13.83 20.62 -0.49
C ALA A 414 -12.64 19.66 -0.30
N GLN A 415 -11.56 20.10 0.37
CA GLN A 415 -10.40 19.25 0.67
C GLN A 415 -10.75 18.01 1.47
N LYS A 416 -11.69 18.12 2.43
CA LYS A 416 -12.15 16.95 3.22
C LYS A 416 -13.03 15.99 2.43
N ALA A 417 -13.71 16.48 1.39
CA ALA A 417 -14.60 15.70 0.55
C ALA A 417 -13.89 15.00 -0.61
N ALA A 418 -12.71 15.50 -1.01
CA ALA A 418 -11.98 15.02 -2.16
C ALA A 418 -11.08 13.82 -1.85
N GLY A 419 -11.01 12.89 -2.79
CA GLY A 419 -10.07 11.77 -2.76
C GLY A 419 -8.65 12.16 -3.18
N TYR A 420 -8.41 13.36 -3.71
CA TYR A 420 -7.07 13.80 -4.09
C TYR A 420 -6.94 15.30 -3.89
N ILE A 421 -5.84 15.74 -3.28
CA ILE A 421 -5.51 17.15 -3.12
C ILE A 421 -4.27 17.39 -3.98
N CYS A 422 -4.43 18.18 -5.03
CA CYS A 422 -3.31 18.57 -5.88
C CYS A 422 -2.30 19.39 -5.08
N LYS A 423 -1.03 19.32 -5.47
CA LYS A 423 0.03 20.23 -5.03
C LYS A 423 -0.09 21.57 -5.73
N SER A 424 -0.62 21.58 -6.95
CA SER A 424 -0.84 22.78 -7.73
C SER A 424 -2.14 23.49 -7.32
N SER A 425 -2.08 24.82 -7.24
CA SER A 425 -3.25 25.69 -7.05
C SER A 425 -4.10 25.80 -8.32
N GLY A 426 -5.33 26.28 -8.18
CA GLY A 426 -6.25 26.56 -9.29
C GLY A 426 -5.61 27.47 -10.35
N GLY A 427 -5.82 27.14 -11.63
CA GLY A 427 -5.24 27.86 -12.77
C GLY A 427 -3.72 27.86 -12.82
N ARG A 428 -3.05 26.93 -12.13
CA ARG A 428 -1.59 26.76 -12.12
C ARG A 428 -1.15 25.32 -12.40
N GLY A 429 -1.92 24.55 -13.17
CA GLY A 429 -1.58 23.16 -13.51
C GLY A 429 -2.35 22.10 -12.70
N ALA A 430 -3.38 22.48 -11.93
CA ALA A 430 -4.14 21.54 -11.11
C ALA A 430 -4.92 20.50 -11.95
N ILE A 431 -5.45 20.87 -13.11
CA ILE A 431 -6.13 19.92 -14.02
C ILE A 431 -5.10 18.97 -14.62
N ARG A 432 -3.92 19.48 -15.00
CA ARG A 432 -2.84 18.64 -15.51
C ARG A 432 -2.41 17.57 -14.49
N GLU A 433 -2.19 17.99 -13.26
CA GLU A 433 -1.81 17.10 -12.17
C GLU A 433 -2.90 16.05 -11.90
N PHE A 434 -4.16 16.47 -11.86
CA PHE A 434 -5.27 15.55 -11.65
C PHE A 434 -5.46 14.57 -12.82
N ALA A 435 -5.23 15.02 -14.06
CA ALA A 435 -5.23 14.14 -15.23
C ALA A 435 -4.16 13.05 -15.13
N GLU A 436 -2.94 13.39 -14.72
CA GLU A 436 -1.86 12.42 -14.49
C GLU A 436 -2.21 11.44 -13.37
N HIS A 437 -2.87 11.92 -12.31
CA HIS A 437 -3.38 11.07 -11.23
C HIS A 437 -4.46 10.08 -11.73
N ILE A 438 -5.38 10.53 -12.58
CA ILE A 438 -6.38 9.67 -13.24
C ILE A 438 -5.69 8.57 -14.05
N PHE A 439 -4.72 8.93 -14.90
CA PHE A 439 -4.00 7.95 -15.72
C PHE A 439 -3.22 6.93 -14.90
N LEU A 440 -2.52 7.39 -13.86
CA LEU A 440 -1.76 6.51 -12.97
C LEU A 440 -2.66 5.44 -12.33
N LEU A 441 -3.89 5.81 -11.96
CA LEU A 441 -4.85 4.88 -11.40
C LEU A 441 -5.49 3.98 -12.46
N MET A 442 -5.72 4.48 -13.68
CA MET A 442 -6.24 3.69 -14.80
C MET A 442 -5.25 2.65 -15.35
N GLU A 443 -3.95 2.95 -15.45
CA GLU A 443 -2.93 1.98 -15.90
C GLU A 443 -2.89 0.71 -15.02
N LYS A 444 -3.23 0.85 -13.74
CA LYS A 444 -3.32 -0.27 -12.80
C LYS A 444 -4.52 -1.17 -13.07
N VAL A 445 -5.64 -0.58 -13.49
CA VAL A 445 -6.83 -1.34 -13.90
C VAL A 445 -6.52 -2.25 -15.07
N ASN A 446 -5.75 -1.76 -16.05
CA ASN A 446 -5.42 -2.48 -17.27
C ASN A 446 -4.31 -3.52 -17.08
N SER A 447 -3.35 -3.28 -16.18
CA SER A 447 -2.32 -4.27 -15.84
C SER A 447 -2.83 -5.43 -14.98
N CYS A 448 -3.91 -5.25 -14.21
CA CYS A 448 -4.60 -6.35 -13.53
C CYS A 448 -5.51 -7.20 -14.44
N GLN A 449 -5.69 -6.82 -15.72
CA GLN A 449 -6.50 -7.57 -16.69
C GLN A 449 -5.68 -8.53 -17.57
N LYS A 450 -4.36 -8.38 -17.58
CA LYS A 450 -3.41 -9.29 -18.24
C LYS A 450 -2.83 -10.24 -17.22
#